data_AF-A0A933JFC3-F1
#
_entry.id   AF-A0A933JFC3-F1
#
_cell.length_a   1.000
_cell.length_b   1.000
_cell.length_c   1.000
_cell.angle_alpha   90.00
_cell.angle_beta   90.00
_cell.angle_gamma   90.00
#
_symmetry.space_group_name_H-M   'P 1'
#
loop_
_entity.id
_entity.type
_entity.pdbx_description
1 polymer ?
#
loop_
_entity_poly.entity_id
_entity_poly.type
_entity_poly.pdbx_seq_one_letter_code
_entity_poly.pdbx_strand_id
1 'polypeptide(L)'
;MNNRIRQLLLQITALEDELNEALKEQGGRLRYQIEGRRVVFEQTIREAHQRVKLGVFRWFLTVRPQNYITMPVIYGMALPMALFDLCVNLYQSLCFPVYGIPRVKRGNYFVMDHQHLAYLNIIEKAHCLYCSYAVGLLAFASEVVARTEQYFCPIKHAGKVLGAHSRYEHFLGYGEAEDFHGKLEAYRAKLAWEENQPEKPECGGPPP
;
A
#
# COMPACT_ATOMS: atom_id res chain seq x y z
N MET A 1 -4.89 -27.23 -6.44
CA MET A 1 -3.73 -26.53 -5.86
C MET A 1 -2.80 -27.54 -5.20
N ASN A 2 -1.50 -27.53 -5.50
CA ASN A 2 -0.53 -28.51 -4.97
C ASN A 2 -0.39 -28.40 -3.44
N ASN A 3 -0.46 -29.52 -2.70
CA ASN A 3 -0.38 -29.54 -1.24
C ASN A 3 0.91 -28.90 -0.69
N ARG A 4 2.04 -29.02 -1.41
CA ARG A 4 3.31 -28.38 -1.02
C ARG A 4 3.24 -26.86 -1.12
N ILE A 5 2.60 -26.33 -2.16
CA ILE A 5 2.41 -24.88 -2.34
C ILE A 5 1.54 -24.34 -1.21
N ARG A 6 0.44 -25.04 -0.89
CA ARG A 6 -0.42 -24.66 0.23
C ARG A 6 0.33 -24.62 1.56
N GLN A 7 1.19 -25.60 1.81
CA GLN A 7 2.02 -25.63 3.02
C GLN A 7 3.01 -24.46 3.06
N LEU A 8 3.66 -24.14 1.93
CA LEU A 8 4.57 -23.00 1.84
C LEU A 8 3.86 -21.67 2.09
N LEU A 9 2.66 -21.48 1.51
CA LEU A 9 1.86 -20.28 1.76
C LEU A 9 1.50 -20.13 3.25
N LEU A 10 1.07 -21.23 3.89
CA LEU A 10 0.78 -21.22 5.33
C LEU A 10 2.01 -20.87 6.17
N GLN A 11 3.20 -21.35 5.79
CA GLN A 11 4.44 -21.01 6.47
C GLN A 11 4.81 -19.53 6.28
N ILE A 12 4.64 -18.99 5.08
CA ILE A 12 4.88 -17.57 4.81
C ILE A 12 3.96 -16.71 5.68
N THR A 13 2.66 -16.99 5.70
CA THR A 13 1.70 -16.23 6.52
C THR A 13 2.05 -16.33 8.01
N ALA A 14 2.40 -17.51 8.51
CA ALA A 14 2.80 -17.68 9.91
C ALA A 14 4.07 -16.88 10.26
N LEU A 15 5.05 -16.86 9.36
CA LEU A 15 6.29 -16.09 9.55
C LEU A 15 6.06 -14.58 9.45
N GLU A 16 5.16 -14.14 8.57
CA GLU A 16 4.75 -12.73 8.48
C GLU A 16 4.04 -12.27 9.77
N ASP A 17 3.16 -13.10 10.33
CA ASP A 17 2.50 -12.82 11.60
C ASP A 17 3.51 -12.74 12.76
N GLU A 18 4.44 -13.69 12.84
CA GLU A 18 5.51 -13.68 13.85
C GLU A 18 6.42 -12.44 13.71
N LEU A 19 6.78 -12.07 12.47
CA LEU A 19 7.54 -10.86 12.20
C LEU A 19 6.77 -9.60 12.64
N ASN A 20 5.49 -9.53 12.34
CA ASN A 20 4.63 -8.41 12.74
C ASN A 20 4.51 -8.30 14.27
N GLU A 21 4.43 -9.43 14.98
CA GLU A 21 4.46 -9.46 16.45
C GLU A 21 5.81 -9.00 17.01
N ALA A 22 6.92 -9.50 16.47
CA ALA A 22 8.26 -9.06 16.87
C ALA A 22 8.48 -7.56 16.62
N LEU A 23 8.00 -7.04 15.48
CA LEU A 23 8.04 -5.60 15.18
C LEU A 23 7.16 -4.78 16.14
N LYS A 24 6.00 -5.30 16.57
CA LYS A 24 5.16 -4.64 17.58
C LYS A 24 5.85 -4.60 18.95
N GLU A 25 6.48 -5.70 19.38
CA GLU A 25 7.23 -5.75 20.64
C GLU A 25 8.42 -4.78 20.64
N GLN A 26 9.13 -4.68 19.52
CA GLN A 26 10.18 -3.66 19.33
C GLN A 26 9.59 -2.24 19.27
N GLY A 27 8.46 -2.06 18.61
CA GLY A 27 7.72 -0.79 18.54
C GLY A 27 7.31 -0.30 19.93
N GLY A 28 6.91 -1.19 20.84
CA GLY A 28 6.60 -0.84 22.24
C GLY A 28 7.79 -0.28 23.04
N ARG A 29 9.04 -0.56 22.60
CA ARG A 29 10.26 0.05 23.20
C ARG A 29 10.49 1.49 22.73
N LEU A 30 9.99 1.86 21.56
CA LEU A 30 9.91 3.23 21.06
C LEU A 30 8.50 3.75 21.36
N ARG A 31 8.23 4.24 22.57
CA ARG A 31 6.89 4.63 23.03
C ARG A 31 6.23 5.72 22.15
N TYR A 32 5.53 5.31 21.11
CA TYR A 32 4.56 6.12 20.37
C TYR A 32 3.17 5.54 20.61
N GLN A 33 2.21 6.37 21.05
CA GLN A 33 0.81 5.96 21.14
C GLN A 33 0.09 6.43 19.87
N ILE A 34 -0.40 5.49 19.07
CA ILE A 34 -1.29 5.80 17.94
C ILE A 34 -2.71 5.87 18.52
N GLU A 35 -3.16 7.04 18.92
CA GLU A 35 -4.58 7.28 19.24
C GLU A 35 -5.31 7.66 17.95
N GLY A 36 -5.88 6.65 17.29
CA GLY A 36 -6.63 6.83 16.04
C GLY A 36 -5.78 7.41 14.90
N ARG A 37 -6.05 8.65 14.48
CA ARG A 37 -5.35 9.35 13.37
C ARG A 37 -4.21 10.28 13.84
N ARG A 38 -3.89 10.27 15.14
CA ARG A 38 -2.83 11.10 15.74
C ARG A 38 -1.84 10.23 16.51
N VAL A 39 -0.57 10.36 16.13
CA VAL A 39 0.54 9.75 16.85
C VAL A 39 0.94 10.71 17.98
N VAL A 40 0.66 10.32 19.23
CA VAL A 40 1.04 11.05 20.43
C VAL A 40 2.39 10.50 20.89
N PHE A 41 3.45 11.28 20.65
CA PHE A 41 4.80 10.96 21.12
C PHE A 41 4.97 11.43 22.57
N GLU A 42 5.60 10.59 23.40
CA GLU A 42 6.00 10.94 24.78
C GLU A 42 6.89 12.23 24.78
N GLN A 43 6.74 13.11 25.78
CA GLN A 43 7.36 14.44 25.78
C GLN A 43 8.88 14.43 25.57
N THR A 44 9.56 13.37 26.04
CA THR A 44 11.01 13.14 25.92
C THR A 44 11.47 12.95 24.47
N ILE A 45 10.66 12.30 23.63
CA ILE A 45 10.94 12.09 22.20
C ILE A 45 10.76 13.40 21.43
N ARG A 46 9.77 14.22 21.82
CA ARG A 46 9.50 15.53 21.20
C ARG A 46 10.67 16.50 21.41
N GLU A 47 11.31 16.48 22.58
CA GLU A 47 12.51 17.27 22.87
C GLU A 47 13.75 16.77 22.12
N ALA A 48 13.95 15.46 22.02
CA ALA A 48 15.02 14.87 21.21
C ALA A 48 14.86 15.23 19.72
N HIS A 49 13.63 15.20 19.20
CA HIS A 49 13.31 15.61 17.84
C HIS A 49 13.52 17.11 17.59
N GLN A 50 13.20 17.97 18.57
CA GLN A 50 13.47 19.40 18.46
C GLN A 50 14.97 19.73 18.43
N ARG A 51 15.81 18.93 19.10
CA ARG A 51 17.28 19.11 19.08
C ARG A 51 17.91 18.78 17.72
N VAL A 52 17.30 17.88 16.94
CA VAL A 52 17.78 17.48 15.60
C VAL A 52 17.15 18.32 14.49
N LYS A 53 16.10 19.09 14.79
CA LYS A 53 15.41 19.95 13.83
C LYS A 53 16.36 21.02 13.31
N LEU A 54 16.84 20.84 12.09
CA LEU A 54 17.59 21.88 11.37
C LEU A 54 16.61 23.02 11.05
N GLY A 55 16.99 24.28 11.25
CA GLY A 55 16.17 25.39 10.75
C GLY A 55 16.10 25.34 9.22
N VAL A 56 14.97 25.74 8.62
CA VAL A 56 14.74 25.73 7.15
C VAL A 56 15.91 26.36 6.38
N PHE A 57 16.49 27.43 6.92
CA PHE A 57 17.63 28.13 6.33
C PHE A 57 18.95 27.33 6.40
N ARG A 58 19.21 26.66 7.53
CA ARG A 58 20.39 25.80 7.71
C ARG A 58 20.26 24.54 6.86
N TRP A 59 19.06 23.97 6.79
CA TRP A 59 18.70 22.87 5.90
C TRP A 59 18.98 23.24 4.43
N PHE A 60 18.49 24.39 3.98
CA PHE A 60 18.70 24.88 2.61
C PHE A 60 20.18 25.00 2.24
N LEU A 61 21.02 25.46 3.18
CA LEU A 61 22.47 25.59 2.98
C LEU A 61 23.24 24.25 3.07
N THR A 62 22.71 23.25 3.78
CA THR A 62 23.34 21.93 3.90
C THR A 62 22.98 20.94 2.79
N VAL A 63 21.87 21.17 2.07
CA VAL A 63 21.43 20.28 0.99
C VAL A 63 22.37 20.41 -0.20
N ARG A 64 22.78 19.27 -0.79
CA ARG A 64 23.66 19.25 -1.96
C ARG A 64 23.05 20.07 -3.11
N PRO A 65 23.82 20.92 -3.80
CA PRO A 65 23.31 21.79 -4.86
C PRO A 65 22.65 21.01 -6.02
N GLN A 66 23.09 19.77 -6.25
CA GLN A 66 22.52 18.86 -7.24
C GLN A 66 21.02 18.58 -7.00
N ASN A 67 20.58 18.50 -5.73
CA ASN A 67 19.19 18.21 -5.43
C ASN A 67 18.26 19.31 -5.98
N TYR A 68 18.66 20.58 -5.89
CA TYR A 68 17.88 21.71 -6.40
C TYR A 68 17.65 21.64 -7.91
N ILE A 69 18.63 21.16 -8.67
CA ILE A 69 18.53 20.99 -10.12
C ILE A 69 17.56 19.86 -10.45
N THR A 70 17.52 18.80 -9.65
CA THR A 70 16.63 17.65 -9.86
C THR A 70 15.21 17.87 -9.34
N MET A 71 14.97 18.84 -8.43
CA MET A 71 13.64 19.06 -7.86
C MET A 71 12.55 19.33 -8.91
N PRO A 72 12.76 20.19 -9.93
CA PRO A 72 11.74 20.44 -10.95
C PRO A 72 11.37 19.18 -11.73
N VAL A 73 12.33 18.27 -11.94
CA VAL A 73 12.08 16.99 -12.63
C VAL A 73 11.26 16.05 -11.74
N ILE A 74 11.63 15.93 -10.47
CA ILE A 74 10.92 15.07 -9.50
C ILE A 74 9.49 15.58 -9.28
N TYR A 75 9.33 16.86 -9.00
CA TYR A 75 8.00 17.45 -8.80
C TYR A 75 7.21 17.59 -10.10
N GLY A 76 7.87 17.65 -11.26
CA GLY A 76 7.22 17.56 -12.56
C GLY A 76 6.39 16.29 -12.70
N MET A 77 6.80 15.18 -12.07
CA MET A 77 6.04 13.93 -12.04
C MET A 77 4.75 14.00 -11.20
N ALA A 78 4.53 15.04 -10.40
CA ALA A 78 3.28 15.22 -9.68
C ALA A 78 2.08 15.37 -10.65
N LEU A 79 2.26 16.02 -11.79
CA LEU A 79 1.22 16.20 -12.80
C LEU A 79 0.77 14.87 -13.44
N PRO A 80 1.65 14.03 -14.04
CA PRO A 80 1.25 12.75 -14.60
C PRO A 80 0.70 11.80 -13.52
N MET A 81 1.17 11.88 -12.27
CA MET A 81 0.60 11.10 -11.17
C MET A 81 -0.83 11.52 -10.84
N ALA A 82 -1.12 12.82 -10.78
CA ALA A 82 -2.48 13.31 -10.54
C ALA A 82 -3.42 12.92 -11.68
N LEU A 83 -2.95 12.99 -12.93
CA LEU A 83 -3.71 12.52 -14.09
C LEU A 83 -3.97 11.01 -14.02
N PHE A 84 -2.94 10.22 -13.73
CA PHE A 84 -3.06 8.77 -13.56
C PHE A 84 -4.05 8.42 -12.46
N ASP A 85 -3.99 9.11 -11.32
CA ASP A 85 -4.95 8.94 -10.23
C ASP A 85 -6.39 9.22 -10.67
N LEU A 86 -6.62 10.31 -11.39
CA LEU A 86 -7.93 10.62 -11.94
C LEU A 86 -8.42 9.51 -12.88
N CYS A 87 -7.55 9.02 -13.77
CA CYS A 87 -7.86 7.94 -14.69
C CYS A 87 -8.22 6.64 -13.95
N VAL A 88 -7.47 6.25 -12.91
CA VAL A 88 -7.74 5.04 -12.12
C VAL A 88 -9.06 5.17 -11.36
N ASN A 89 -9.34 6.33 -10.76
CA ASN A 89 -10.62 6.57 -10.08
C ASN A 89 -11.80 6.54 -11.07
N LEU A 90 -11.65 7.16 -12.24
CA LEU A 90 -12.65 7.14 -13.30
C LEU A 90 -12.92 5.70 -13.75
N TYR A 91 -11.85 4.96 -14.06
CA TYR A 91 -11.91 3.55 -14.44
C TYR A 91 -12.65 2.71 -13.39
N GLN A 92 -12.29 2.84 -12.11
CA GLN A 92 -13.00 2.17 -11.03
C GLN A 92 -14.47 2.59 -10.96
N SER A 93 -14.78 3.88 -11.05
CA SER A 93 -16.16 4.37 -10.91
C SER A 93 -17.08 3.91 -12.05
N LEU A 94 -16.54 3.76 -13.26
CA LEU A 94 -17.30 3.39 -14.45
C LEU A 94 -17.37 1.87 -14.63
N CYS A 95 -16.24 1.17 -14.53
CA CYS A 95 -16.18 -0.25 -14.84
C CYS A 95 -16.64 -1.13 -13.68
N PHE A 96 -16.29 -0.82 -12.43
CA PHE A 96 -16.54 -1.75 -11.32
C PHE A 96 -18.04 -1.97 -11.06
N PRO A 97 -18.91 -0.94 -11.10
CA PRO A 97 -20.36 -1.16 -10.96
C PRO A 97 -20.95 -1.98 -12.10
N VAL A 98 -20.42 -1.83 -13.33
CA VAL A 98 -20.90 -2.58 -14.51
C VAL A 98 -20.59 -4.08 -14.38
N TYR A 99 -19.44 -4.42 -13.80
CA TYR A 99 -18.99 -5.80 -13.64
C TYR A 99 -19.28 -6.40 -12.25
N GLY A 100 -19.90 -5.65 -11.33
CA GLY A 100 -20.15 -6.10 -9.96
C GLY A 100 -18.87 -6.35 -9.16
N ILE A 101 -17.80 -5.61 -9.46
CA ILE A 101 -16.52 -5.71 -8.74
C ILE A 101 -16.57 -4.77 -7.52
N PRO A 102 -16.17 -5.22 -6.31
CA PRO A 102 -16.15 -4.37 -5.13
C PRO A 102 -15.15 -3.23 -5.32
N ARG A 103 -15.55 -2.00 -4.96
CA ARG A 103 -14.68 -0.83 -5.04
C ARG A 103 -13.49 -0.95 -4.09
N VAL A 104 -12.31 -0.55 -4.55
CA VAL A 104 -11.12 -0.43 -3.71
C VAL A 104 -11.26 0.84 -2.88
N LYS A 105 -11.12 0.71 -1.56
CA LYS A 105 -11.16 1.84 -0.63
C LYS A 105 -9.81 2.54 -0.63
N ARG A 106 -9.80 3.80 -1.07
CA ARG A 106 -8.60 4.63 -1.08
C ARG A 106 -7.96 4.79 0.30
N GLY A 107 -8.77 4.86 1.37
CA GLY A 107 -8.30 5.08 2.74
C GLY A 107 -7.27 4.06 3.24
N ASN A 108 -7.29 2.83 2.71
CA ASN A 108 -6.41 1.75 3.16
C ASN A 108 -4.99 1.85 2.57
N TYR A 109 -4.83 2.60 1.47
CA TYR A 109 -3.55 2.70 0.74
C TYR A 109 -2.82 4.03 1.00
N PHE A 110 -3.56 5.08 1.35
CA PHE A 110 -2.99 6.40 1.55
C PHE A 110 -2.71 6.65 3.04
N VAL A 111 -1.60 6.07 3.53
CA VAL A 111 -1.09 6.29 4.88
C VAL A 111 -0.16 7.50 4.90
N MET A 112 -0.52 8.51 5.68
CA MET A 112 0.17 9.80 5.74
C MET A 112 0.55 10.15 7.18
N ASP A 113 1.40 9.35 7.82
CA ASP A 113 1.74 9.54 9.24
C ASP A 113 3.00 10.40 9.45
N HIS A 114 3.83 10.52 8.41
CA HIS A 114 5.09 11.28 8.44
C HIS A 114 4.91 12.78 8.70
N GLN A 115 3.71 13.33 8.48
CA GLN A 115 3.37 14.72 8.82
C GLN A 115 3.41 15.00 10.33
N HIS A 116 3.21 13.97 11.17
CA HIS A 116 3.18 14.09 12.63
C HIS A 116 4.58 14.08 13.26
N LEU A 117 5.62 13.78 12.48
CA LEU A 117 7.01 13.78 12.94
C LEU A 117 7.47 15.22 13.22
N ALA A 118 7.83 15.49 14.47
CA ALA A 118 8.13 16.85 14.95
C ALA A 118 9.51 17.39 14.55
N TYR A 119 10.43 16.51 14.15
CA TYR A 119 11.81 16.86 13.76
C TYR A 119 11.95 17.30 12.31
N LEU A 120 10.97 17.00 11.44
CA LEU A 120 11.04 17.39 10.03
C LEU A 120 10.66 18.87 9.85
N ASN A 121 11.38 19.54 8.95
CA ASN A 121 11.00 20.85 8.43
C ASN A 121 9.76 20.77 7.53
N ILE A 122 9.14 21.92 7.27
CA ILE A 122 7.96 22.03 6.39
C ILE A 122 8.27 21.49 4.98
N ILE A 123 9.47 21.77 4.44
CA ILE A 123 9.89 21.30 3.12
C ILE A 123 10.09 19.77 3.12
N GLU A 124 10.73 19.23 4.16
CA GLU A 124 10.91 17.78 4.32
C GLU A 124 9.57 17.06 4.48
N LYS A 125 8.61 17.66 5.19
CA LYS A 125 7.24 17.14 5.28
C LYS A 125 6.54 17.13 3.92
N ALA A 126 6.74 18.16 3.09
CA ALA A 126 6.20 18.20 1.73
C ALA A 126 6.81 17.10 0.84
N HIS A 127 8.11 16.83 0.98
CA HIS A 127 8.77 15.70 0.32
C HIS A 127 8.20 14.35 0.74
N CYS A 128 8.08 14.12 2.05
CA CYS A 128 7.51 12.90 2.58
C CYS A 128 6.06 12.72 2.14
N LEU A 129 5.27 13.79 2.08
CA LEU A 129 3.90 13.76 1.58
C LEU A 129 3.86 13.35 0.10
N TYR A 130 4.71 13.93 -0.74
CA TYR A 130 4.82 13.57 -2.15
C TYR A 130 5.15 12.08 -2.32
N CYS A 131 6.19 11.58 -1.64
CA CYS A 131 6.57 10.17 -1.74
C CYS A 131 5.51 9.22 -1.17
N SER A 132 4.90 9.56 -0.03
CA SER A 132 3.84 8.74 0.58
C SER A 132 2.61 8.67 -0.32
N TYR A 133 2.25 9.80 -0.95
CA TYR A 133 1.19 9.84 -1.96
C TYR A 133 1.53 8.97 -3.16
N ALA A 134 2.77 9.01 -3.64
CA ALA A 134 3.20 8.22 -4.79
C ALA A 134 3.10 6.72 -4.55
N VAL A 135 3.64 6.26 -3.43
CA VAL A 135 3.61 4.86 -3.05
C VAL A 135 2.17 4.39 -2.82
N GLY A 136 1.36 5.20 -2.11
CA GLY A 136 -0.06 4.90 -1.89
C GLY A 136 -0.87 4.82 -3.19
N LEU A 137 -0.61 5.72 -4.14
CA LEU A 137 -1.26 5.72 -5.45
C LEU A 137 -0.92 4.45 -6.25
N LEU A 138 0.35 4.05 -6.28
CA LEU A 138 0.78 2.85 -7.00
C LEU A 138 0.18 1.58 -6.38
N ALA A 139 0.16 1.49 -5.05
CA ALA A 139 -0.45 0.37 -4.35
C ALA A 139 -1.97 0.30 -4.60
N PHE A 140 -2.67 1.44 -4.54
CA PHE A 140 -4.08 1.54 -4.87
C PHE A 140 -4.37 1.11 -6.32
N ALA A 141 -3.61 1.62 -7.28
CA ALA A 141 -3.76 1.26 -8.68
C ALA A 141 -3.46 -0.22 -8.93
N SER A 142 -2.45 -0.77 -8.26
CA SER A 142 -2.12 -2.20 -8.34
C SER A 142 -3.26 -3.08 -7.84
N GLU A 143 -3.93 -2.73 -6.73
CA GLU A 143 -5.11 -3.47 -6.26
C GLU A 143 -6.28 -3.36 -7.23
N VAL A 144 -6.54 -2.17 -7.78
CA VAL A 144 -7.59 -1.96 -8.78
C VAL A 144 -7.38 -2.90 -9.97
N VAL A 145 -6.16 -2.96 -10.49
CA VAL A 145 -5.80 -3.87 -11.59
C VAL A 145 -5.85 -5.33 -11.15
N ALA A 146 -5.43 -5.68 -9.94
CA ALA A 146 -5.48 -7.05 -9.43
C ALA A 146 -6.92 -7.60 -9.35
N ARG A 147 -7.90 -6.76 -8.96
CA ARG A 147 -9.32 -7.14 -8.97
C ARG A 147 -9.86 -7.30 -10.39
N THR A 148 -9.46 -6.41 -11.30
CA THR A 148 -9.77 -6.55 -12.73
C THR A 148 -9.19 -7.84 -13.30
N GLU A 149 -7.94 -8.15 -13.01
CA GLU A 149 -7.26 -9.37 -13.45
C GLU A 149 -7.96 -10.60 -12.90
N GLN A 150 -8.33 -10.61 -11.61
CA GLN A 150 -9.11 -11.70 -11.02
C GLN A 150 -10.47 -11.91 -11.72
N TYR A 151 -11.14 -10.84 -12.16
CA TYR A 151 -12.43 -10.92 -12.83
C TYR A 151 -12.34 -11.44 -14.28
N PHE A 152 -11.31 -11.00 -15.02
CA PHE A 152 -11.19 -11.29 -16.45
C PHE A 152 -10.28 -12.48 -16.76
N CYS A 153 -9.10 -12.57 -16.13
CA CYS A 153 -8.07 -13.54 -16.49
C CYS A 153 -7.20 -13.92 -15.26
N PRO A 154 -7.72 -14.72 -14.31
CA PRO A 154 -6.96 -15.19 -13.15
C PRO A 154 -6.03 -16.36 -13.53
N ILE A 155 -5.07 -16.11 -14.42
CA ILE A 155 -4.10 -17.10 -14.92
C ILE A 155 -2.68 -16.60 -14.64
N LYS A 156 -1.85 -17.46 -14.06
CA LYS A 156 -0.44 -17.15 -13.82
C LYS A 156 0.32 -17.07 -15.13
N HIS A 157 1.25 -16.13 -15.21
CA HIS A 157 2.27 -16.06 -16.25
C HIS A 157 3.20 -17.28 -16.20
N ALA A 158 3.70 -17.69 -17.37
CA ALA A 158 4.73 -18.73 -17.48
C ALA A 158 6.07 -18.29 -16.88
N GLY A 159 6.37 -16.99 -16.96
CA GLY A 159 7.58 -16.39 -16.41
C GLY A 159 7.43 -16.01 -14.94
N LYS A 160 8.57 -15.85 -14.25
CA LYS A 160 8.59 -15.31 -12.89
C LYS A 160 8.18 -13.82 -12.92
N VAL A 161 7.15 -13.48 -12.16
CA VAL A 161 6.72 -12.10 -11.95
C VAL A 161 7.32 -11.59 -10.63
N LEU A 162 7.96 -10.42 -10.66
CA LEU A 162 8.43 -9.74 -9.46
C LEU A 162 7.36 -8.75 -9.01
N GLY A 163 7.05 -8.75 -7.70
CA GLY A 163 6.02 -7.88 -7.15
C GLY A 163 4.59 -8.27 -7.56
N ALA A 164 4.33 -9.57 -7.73
CA ALA A 164 2.97 -10.06 -7.93
C ALA A 164 2.08 -9.69 -6.72
N HIS A 165 0.83 -9.31 -6.98
CA HIS A 165 -0.12 -8.99 -5.93
C HIS A 165 -0.54 -10.25 -5.14
N SER A 166 -1.02 -10.10 -3.91
CA SER A 166 -1.40 -11.20 -3.01
C SER A 166 -2.41 -12.19 -3.65
N ARG A 167 -3.34 -11.67 -4.48
CA ARG A 167 -4.34 -12.51 -5.18
C ARG A 167 -3.72 -13.47 -6.21
N TYR A 168 -2.53 -13.17 -6.75
CA TYR A 168 -1.91 -13.89 -7.86
C TYR A 168 -1.53 -15.33 -7.47
N GLU A 169 -1.21 -15.57 -6.20
CA GLU A 169 -0.87 -16.89 -5.68
C GLU A 169 -2.02 -17.90 -5.84
N HIS A 170 -3.25 -17.39 -5.84
CA HIS A 170 -4.48 -18.17 -5.93
C HIS A 170 -4.96 -18.39 -7.37
N PHE A 171 -4.32 -17.76 -8.36
CA PHE A 171 -4.69 -17.89 -9.76
C PHE A 171 -4.34 -19.27 -10.33
N LEU A 172 -5.00 -19.59 -11.45
CA LEU A 172 -4.79 -20.83 -12.19
C LEU A 172 -3.36 -20.94 -12.69
N GLY A 173 -2.84 -22.15 -12.72
CA GLY A 173 -1.53 -22.41 -13.29
C GLY A 173 -1.48 -22.05 -14.78
N TYR A 174 -0.31 -21.67 -15.27
CA TYR A 174 -0.11 -21.44 -16.69
C TYR A 174 -0.41 -22.73 -17.48
N GLY A 175 -1.32 -22.67 -18.45
CA GLY A 175 -1.74 -23.82 -19.26
C GLY A 175 -2.82 -24.71 -18.63
N GLU A 176 -3.32 -24.41 -17.43
CA GLU A 176 -4.44 -25.12 -16.82
C GLU A 176 -5.77 -24.71 -17.47
N ALA A 177 -6.15 -25.37 -18.57
CA ALA A 177 -7.38 -25.08 -19.31
C ALA A 177 -8.62 -25.86 -18.81
N GLU A 178 -8.42 -26.89 -17.98
CA GLU A 178 -9.51 -27.73 -17.47
C GLU A 178 -10.54 -26.89 -16.70
N ASP A 179 -11.79 -26.94 -17.16
CA ASP A 179 -12.92 -26.19 -16.59
C ASP A 179 -12.60 -24.71 -16.31
N PHE A 180 -11.93 -24.06 -17.26
CA PHE A 180 -11.55 -22.66 -17.13
C PHE A 180 -12.76 -21.76 -16.85
N HIS A 181 -13.87 -21.97 -17.55
CA HIS A 181 -15.08 -21.15 -17.39
C HIS A 181 -15.74 -21.35 -16.03
N GLY A 182 -15.88 -22.58 -15.53
CA GLY A 182 -16.43 -22.83 -14.18
C GLY A 182 -15.55 -22.24 -13.08
N LYS A 183 -14.23 -22.38 -13.20
CA LYS A 183 -13.27 -21.75 -12.27
C LYS A 183 -13.34 -20.22 -12.33
N LEU A 184 -13.50 -19.63 -13.52
CA LEU A 184 -13.65 -18.19 -13.71
C LEU A 184 -14.89 -17.65 -13.00
N GLU A 185 -16.03 -18.34 -13.12
CA GLU A 185 -17.25 -17.99 -12.38
C GLU A 185 -17.03 -18.06 -10.86
N ALA A 186 -16.28 -19.05 -10.37
CA ALA A 186 -15.92 -19.14 -8.96
C ALA A 186 -15.06 -17.95 -8.49
N TYR A 187 -14.10 -17.48 -9.30
CA TYR A 187 -13.30 -16.29 -8.97
C TYR A 187 -14.15 -15.02 -8.92
N ARG A 188 -15.10 -14.87 -9.85
CA ARG A 188 -16.05 -13.74 -9.88
C ARG A 188 -17.00 -13.77 -8.68
N ALA A 189 -17.53 -14.94 -8.34
CA ALA A 189 -18.38 -15.12 -7.16
C ALA A 189 -17.62 -14.80 -5.86
N LYS A 190 -16.37 -15.25 -5.74
CA LYS A 190 -15.51 -14.91 -4.60
C LYS A 190 -15.28 -13.40 -4.50
N LEU A 191 -15.00 -12.76 -5.63
CA LEU A 191 -14.77 -11.31 -5.70
C LEU A 191 -16.04 -10.53 -5.31
N ALA A 192 -17.22 -10.95 -5.75
CA ALA A 192 -18.50 -10.34 -5.36
C ALA A 192 -18.81 -10.55 -3.87
N TRP A 193 -18.41 -11.69 -3.29
CA TRP A 193 -18.62 -11.96 -1.87
C TRP A 193 -17.76 -11.09 -0.96
N GLU A 194 -16.55 -10.68 -1.40
CA GLU A 194 -15.69 -9.73 -0.69
C GLU A 194 -16.36 -8.35 -0.49
N GLU A 195 -17.37 -7.98 -1.30
CA GLU A 195 -18.16 -6.75 -1.10
C GLU A 195 -18.98 -6.79 0.20
N ASN A 196 -19.44 -7.98 0.59
CA ASN A 196 -20.43 -8.17 1.67
C ASN A 196 -19.79 -8.56 3.01
N GLN A 197 -18.47 -8.75 3.05
CA GLN A 197 -17.78 -9.03 4.31
C GLN A 197 -17.41 -7.74 5.04
N PRO A 198 -17.71 -7.61 6.35
CA PRO A 198 -17.04 -6.60 7.16
C PRO A 198 -15.53 -6.89 7.10
N GLU A 199 -14.75 -5.85 6.78
CA GLU A 199 -13.30 -5.93 6.64
C GLU A 199 -12.68 -6.78 7.76
N LYS A 200 -11.95 -7.83 7.38
CA LYS A 200 -10.93 -8.36 8.27
C LYS A 200 -9.90 -7.23 8.39
N PRO A 201 -9.57 -6.76 9.60
CA PRO A 201 -8.44 -5.84 9.74
C PRO A 201 -7.20 -6.62 9.29
N GLU A 202 -6.76 -6.40 8.06
CA GLU A 202 -5.42 -6.80 7.66
C GLU A 202 -4.46 -6.03 8.58
N CYS A 203 -3.62 -6.80 9.28
CA CYS A 203 -2.67 -6.35 10.28
C CYS A 203 -1.88 -5.13 9.78
N GLY A 204 -2.30 -3.94 10.20
CA GLY A 204 -1.63 -2.69 9.81
C GLY A 204 -2.09 -1.42 10.53
N GLY A 205 -3.06 -1.49 11.44
CA GLY A 205 -3.45 -0.35 12.25
C GLY A 205 -4.46 -0.73 13.33
N PRO A 206 -4.39 -0.13 14.53
CA PRO A 206 -5.26 -0.50 15.65
C PRO A 206 -6.72 -0.07 15.38
N PRO A 207 -7.73 -0.87 15.78
CA PRO A 207 -9.09 -0.36 16.01
C PRO A 207 -9.12 0.58 17.24
N PRO A 208 -10.14 1.45 17.35
CA PRO A 208 -10.17 2.57 18.30
C PRO A 208 -10.13 2.16 19.78
#